data_AF-U2F088-F1
#
_entry.id   AF-U2F088-F1
#
_cell.length_a   1.000
_cell.length_b   1.000
_cell.length_c   1.000
_cell.angle_alpha   90.00
_cell.angle_beta   90.00
_cell.angle_gamma   90.00
#
_symmetry.space_group_name_H-M   'P 1'
#
loop_
_entity.id
_entity.type
_entity.pdbx_description
1 polymer ?
#
loop_
_entity_poly.entity_id
_entity_poly.type
_entity_poly.pdbx_seq_one_letter_code
_entity_poly.pdbx_strand_id
1 'polypeptide(L)' 'MTKILNFLFSWGFFVFAIALGVALWFAINYVDTIRLESSFYDIGEIFMMAAVFGIVFYLIAAIFVIPIRAMTKKA' A
#
# COMPACT_ATOMS: atom_id res chain seq x y z
N MET A 1 15.84 -11.81 -11.32
CA MET A 1 14.68 -11.13 -10.68
C MET A 1 13.41 -11.79 -11.19
N THR A 2 12.58 -12.36 -10.31
CA THR A 2 11.33 -13.03 -10.71
C THR A 2 10.36 -12.02 -11.33
N LYS A 3 9.54 -12.44 -12.31
CA LYS A 3 8.56 -11.57 -13.02
C LYS A 3 7.69 -10.75 -12.05
N ILE A 4 7.38 -11.32 -10.89
CA ILE A 4 6.61 -10.72 -9.81
C ILE A 4 7.32 -9.50 -9.21
N LEU A 5 8.60 -9.60 -8.88
CA LEU A 5 9.38 -8.47 -8.35
C LEU A 5 9.49 -7.33 -9.38
N ASN A 6 9.55 -7.66 -10.67
CA ASN A 6 9.56 -6.62 -11.71
C ASN A 6 8.26 -5.82 -11.73
N PHE A 7 7.13 -6.49 -11.54
CA PHE A 7 5.80 -5.88 -11.47
C PHE A 7 5.61 -5.07 -10.19
N LEU A 8 5.94 -5.64 -9.03
CA LEU A 8 5.82 -4.98 -7.72
C LEU A 8 6.66 -3.70 -7.64
N PHE A 9 7.80 -3.62 -8.33
CA PHE A 9 8.62 -2.40 -8.39
C PHE A 9 8.50 -1.70 -9.76
N SER A 10 7.30 -1.65 -10.32
CA SER A 10 6.99 -0.87 -11.52
C SER A 10 6.32 0.45 -11.15
N TRP A 11 6.45 1.47 -12.00
CA TRP A 11 5.77 2.75 -11.82
C TRP A 11 4.25 2.62 -11.73
N GLY A 12 3.66 1.73 -12.54
CA GLY A 12 2.22 1.48 -12.52
C GLY A 12 1.72 0.92 -11.19
N PHE A 13 2.41 -0.10 -10.66
CA PHE A 13 2.05 -0.68 -9.36
C PHE A 13 2.34 0.30 -8.20
N PHE A 14 3.40 1.11 -8.30
CA PHE A 14 3.71 2.13 -7.31
C PHE A 14 2.59 3.17 -7.16
N VAL A 15 2.11 3.73 -8.28
CA VAL A 15 0.99 4.69 -8.27
C VAL A 15 -0.30 4.03 -7.78
N PHE A 16 -0.56 2.78 -8.19
CA PHE A 16 -1.69 2.00 -7.68
C PHE A 16 -1.64 1.80 -6.17
N ALA A 17 -0.47 1.44 -5.61
CA ALA A 17 -0.29 1.25 -4.18
C ALA A 17 -0.54 2.55 -3.38
N ILE A 18 -0.11 3.70 -3.90
CA ILE A 18 -0.42 5.01 -3.30
C ILE A 18 -1.93 5.24 -3.28
N ALA A 19 -2.60 5.08 -4.42
CA ALA A 19 -4.04 5.28 -4.51
C ALA A 19 -4.82 4.33 -3.58
N LEU A 20 -4.41 3.07 -3.51
CA LEU A 20 -5.00 2.07 -2.62
C LEU A 20 -4.80 2.44 -1.14
N GLY A 21 -3.59 2.86 -0.75
CA GLY A 21 -3.30 3.28 0.62
C GLY A 21 -4.14 4.48 1.05
N VAL A 22 -4.29 5.48 0.17
CA VAL A 22 -5.15 6.65 0.42
C VAL A 22 -6.62 6.23 0.52
N ALA A 23 -7.12 5.38 -0.38
CA ALA A 23 -8.49 4.89 -0.34
C ALA A 23 -8.81 4.13 0.96
N LEU A 24 -7.90 3.25 1.40
CA LEU A 24 -8.03 2.51 2.66
C LEU A 24 -8.00 3.44 3.87
N TRP A 25 -7.16 4.49 3.86
CA TRP A 25 -7.14 5.50 4.91
C TRP A 25 -8.49 6.22 5.04
N PHE A 26 -9.10 6.62 3.91
CA PHE A 26 -10.44 7.21 3.93
C PHE A 26 -11.51 6.22 4.38
N ALA A 27 -11.40 4.96 3.97
CA ALA A 27 -12.32 3.91 4.40
C ALA A 27 -12.28 3.73 5.93
N ILE A 28 -11.10 3.71 6.55
CA ILE A 28 -10.96 3.63 8.02
C ILE A 28 -11.67 4.81 8.69
N ASN A 29 -11.37 6.05 8.26
CA ASN A 29 -12.00 7.25 8.85
C ASN A 29 -13.54 7.26 8.70
N TYR A 30 -14.04 6.74 7.57
CA TYR A 30 -15.49 6.62 7.34
C TYR A 30 -16.13 5.54 8.21
N VAL A 31 -15.43 4.44 8.41
CA VAL A 31 -15.86 3.33 9.28
C VAL A 31 -15.87 3.85 10.73
N ASP A 32 -14.86 4.60 11.17
CA ASP A 32 -14.77 5.21 12.53
C ASP A 32 -15.90 6.18 12.85
N THR A 33 -16.43 6.85 11.85
CA THR A 33 -17.54 7.80 12.02
C THR A 33 -18.89 7.13 12.18
N ILE A 34 -19.06 5.88 11.73
CA ILE A 34 -20.35 5.16 11.78
C ILE A 34 -20.47 4.27 13.03
N ARG A 35 -19.35 4.04 13.75
CA ARG A 35 -19.24 3.37 15.07
C ARG A 35 -20.39 2.38 15.37
N LEU A 36 -20.41 1.29 14.61
CA LEU A 36 -21.27 0.14 14.90
C LEU A 36 -20.61 -0.65 16.02
N GLU A 37 -21.25 -0.78 17.19
CA GLU A 37 -20.82 -1.59 18.35
C GLU A 37 -20.79 -3.10 18.02
N SER A 38 -19.93 -3.52 17.09
CA SER A 38 -19.81 -4.92 16.69
C SER A 38 -18.34 -5.34 16.74
N SER A 39 -18.02 -6.48 17.37
CA SER A 39 -16.65 -6.97 17.43
C SER A 39 -16.03 -7.32 16.07
N PHE A 40 -16.86 -7.43 15.01
CA PHE A 40 -16.40 -7.57 13.62
C PHE A 40 -15.84 -6.27 13.04
N TYR A 41 -16.32 -5.12 13.55
CA TYR A 41 -15.82 -3.80 13.20
C TYR A 41 -14.35 -3.64 13.59
N ASP A 42 -14.01 -3.94 14.86
CA ASP A 42 -12.65 -3.78 15.39
C ASP A 42 -11.64 -4.65 14.63
N ILE A 43 -12.04 -5.89 14.29
CA ILE A 43 -11.19 -6.80 13.51
C ILE A 43 -10.96 -6.22 12.11
N GLY A 44 -12.01 -5.75 11.44
CA GLY A 44 -11.91 -5.14 10.11
C GLY A 44 -11.00 -3.91 10.10
N GLU A 45 -11.14 -3.04 11.11
CA GLU A 45 -10.29 -1.85 11.28
C GLU A 45 -8.81 -2.22 11.46
N ILE A 46 -8.49 -3.21 12.30
CA ILE A 46 -7.12 -3.69 12.50
C ILE A 46 -6.51 -4.20 11.20
N PHE A 47 -7.25 -4.97 10.40
CA PHE A 47 -6.76 -5.46 9.11
C PHE A 47 -6.55 -4.31 8.09
N MET A 48 -7.45 -3.33 8.05
CA MET A 48 -7.28 -2.15 7.18
C MET A 48 -6.06 -1.31 7.59
N MET A 49 -5.88 -1.06 8.89
CA MET A 49 -4.70 -0.38 9.44
C MET A 49 -3.41 -1.13 9.08
N ALA A 50 -3.38 -2.46 9.28
CA ALA A 50 -2.23 -3.28 8.92
C ALA A 50 -1.91 -3.23 7.42
N ALA A 51 -2.94 -3.22 6.57
CA ALA A 51 -2.77 -3.07 5.12
C ALA A 51 -2.18 -1.70 4.75
N VAL A 52 -2.66 -0.62 5.36
CA VAL A 52 -2.11 0.74 5.17
C VAL A 52 -0.64 0.78 5.60
N PHE A 53 -0.29 0.25 6.78
CA PHE A 53 1.10 0.18 7.24
C PHE A 53 1.99 -0.62 6.28
N GLY A 54 1.50 -1.76 5.78
CA GLY A 54 2.22 -2.57 4.79
C GLY A 54 2.47 -1.81 3.48
N ILE A 55 1.47 -1.05 3.01
CA ILE A 55 1.61 -0.19 1.82
C ILE A 55 2.64 0.90 2.08
N VAL A 56 2.62 1.58 3.23
CA VAL A 56 3.62 2.62 3.58
C VAL A 56 5.03 2.04 3.57
N PHE A 57 5.23 0.87 4.18
CA PHE A 57 6.54 0.21 4.18
C PHE A 57 7.00 -0.15 2.76
N TYR A 58 6.09 -0.68 1.94
CA TYR A 58 6.35 -0.94 0.53
C TYR A 58 6.74 0.35 -0.24
N LEU A 59 6.03 1.46 -0.03
CA LEU A 59 6.31 2.73 -0.70
C LEU A 59 7.70 3.25 -0.39
N ILE A 60 8.13 3.17 0.88
CA ILE A 60 9.49 3.55 1.29
C ILE A 60 10.51 2.71 0.51
N ALA A 61 10.36 1.39 0.49
CA ALA A 61 11.26 0.52 -0.27
C ALA A 61 11.23 0.83 -1.77
N ALA A 62 10.05 1.07 -2.33
CA ALA A 62 9.86 1.33 -3.76
C ALA A 62 10.52 2.64 -4.22
N ILE A 63 10.51 3.68 -3.38
CA ILE A 63 11.18 4.97 -3.67
C ILE A 63 12.68 4.79 -3.94
N PHE A 64 13.35 3.88 -3.23
CA PHE A 64 14.77 3.61 -3.48
C PHE A 64 14.98 2.61 -4.63
N VAL A 65 14.17 1.55 -4.67
CA VAL A 65 14.38 0.45 -5.62
C VAL A 65 14.03 0.84 -7.05
N ILE A 66 12.95 1.60 -7.28
CA ILE A 66 12.50 1.96 -8.64
C ILE A 66 13.56 2.79 -9.40
N PRO A 67 14.14 3.87 -8.83
CA PRO A 67 15.19 4.64 -9.50
C PRO A 67 16.46 3.83 -9.75
N ILE A 68 16.92 3.04 -8.78
CA ILE A 68 18.12 2.20 -8.93
C ILE A 68 17.95 1.21 -10.09
N ARG A 69 16.77 0.60 -10.22
CA ARG A 69 16.45 -0.29 -11.33
C ARG A 69 16.34 0.43 -12.67
N ALA A 70 15.88 1.68 -12.67
CA ALA A 70 15.83 2.49 -13.88
C ALA A 70 17.24 2.88 -14.38
N MET A 71 18.18 3.13 -13.46
CA MET A 71 19.57 3.44 -13.80
C MET A 71 20.34 2.21 -14.29
N THR A 72 20.18 1.06 -13.62
CA THR A 72 20.87 -0.20 -13.99
C THR A 72 20.35 -0.84 -15.28
N LYS A 73 19.16 -0.48 -15.76
CA LYS A 73 18.66 -0.88 -17.10
C LYS A 73 19.21 -0.03 -18.24
N LYS A 74 19.78 1.15 -17.94
CA LYS A 74 20.31 2.08 -18.94
C LYS A 74 21.83 1.97 -19.14
N ALA A 75 22.55 1.39 -18.17
CA ALA A 75 23.97 1.02 -18.28
C ALA A 75 24.11 -0.35 -18.95
#